data_AF-A0A7C1E6Q1-F1
#
_entry.id   AF-A0A7C1E6Q1-F1
#
_cell.length_a   1.000
_cell.length_b   1.000
_cell.length_c   1.000
_cell.angle_alpha   90.00
_cell.angle_beta   90.00
_cell.angle_gamma   90.00
#
_symmetry.space_group_name_H-M   'P 1'
#
loop_
_entity.id
_entity.type
_entity.pdbx_description
1 polymer ?
#
loop_
_entity_poly.entity_id
_entity_poly.type
_entity_poly.pdbx_seq_one_letter_code
_entity_poly.pdbx_strand_id
1 'polypeptide(L)'
;RYKNHRGEYEWLTQEQIEKRKARRKRSGSKRMRESKSWIPQITSQKLDSLLGTVFSAALVLAIIATAVYLIARSGEVTSPYNVHVASQPPGAAIFIDGAATEKTTDAYIHVKSAGDYEVSVHLPGYRAIPSEIRVDLNDVEPTRSIVFSLYPQEPSE
;
A
#
# COMPACT_ATOMS: atom_id res chain seq x y z
N ARG A 1 -13.39 -74.26 50.37
CA ARG A 1 -14.36 -74.74 49.33
C ARG A 1 -14.37 -73.74 48.18
N TYR A 2 -14.04 -74.17 46.96
CA TYR A 2 -14.00 -73.32 45.77
C TYR A 2 -15.00 -73.81 44.74
N LYS A 3 -15.80 -72.90 44.16
CA LYS A 3 -16.74 -73.23 43.08
C LYS A 3 -16.05 -73.02 41.74
N ASN A 4 -15.94 -74.07 40.93
CA ASN A 4 -15.34 -73.99 39.61
C ASN A 4 -16.33 -73.34 38.60
N HIS A 5 -15.86 -73.05 37.39
CA HIS A 5 -16.68 -72.41 36.33
C HIS A 5 -17.83 -73.29 35.80
N ARG A 6 -17.84 -74.59 36.15
CA ARG A 6 -18.91 -75.55 35.82
C ARG A 6 -19.95 -75.67 36.93
N GLY A 7 -19.75 -74.96 38.05
CA GLY A 7 -20.71 -74.89 39.15
C GLY A 7 -20.50 -75.93 40.26
N GLU A 8 -19.50 -76.79 40.14
CA GLU A 8 -19.17 -77.81 41.13
C GLU A 8 -18.24 -77.26 42.23
N TYR A 9 -18.32 -77.87 43.42
CA TYR A 9 -17.52 -77.46 44.57
C TYR A 9 -16.37 -78.40 44.80
N GLU A 10 -15.15 -77.87 44.70
CA GLU A 10 -13.92 -78.59 45.00
C GLU A 10 -13.31 -78.07 46.31
N TRP A 11 -12.70 -78.97 47.08
CA TRP A 11 -11.98 -78.64 48.31
C TRP A 11 -10.51 -78.42 48.00
N LEU A 12 -10.17 -77.18 47.60
CA LEU A 12 -8.80 -76.76 47.40
C LEU A 12 -8.27 -76.03 48.64
N THR A 13 -6.96 -76.12 48.86
CA THR A 13 -6.23 -75.30 49.84
C THR A 13 -6.21 -73.83 49.42
N GLN A 14 -6.09 -72.92 50.39
CA GLN A 14 -6.16 -71.48 50.17
C GLN A 14 -5.12 -70.98 49.15
N GLU A 15 -3.92 -71.53 49.20
CA GLU A 15 -2.81 -71.17 48.30
C GLU A 15 -3.13 -71.53 46.84
N GLN A 16 -3.78 -72.66 46.59
CA GLN A 16 -4.17 -73.08 45.25
C GLN A 16 -5.30 -72.22 44.68
N ILE A 17 -6.23 -71.77 45.53
CA ILE A 17 -7.30 -70.84 45.15
C ILE A 17 -6.72 -69.48 44.77
N GLU A 18 -5.76 -68.97 45.56
CA GLU A 18 -5.09 -67.70 45.29
C GLU A 18 -4.25 -67.75 44.02
N LYS A 19 -3.49 -68.82 43.78
CA LYS A 19 -2.70 -69.00 42.56
C LYS A 19 -3.58 -69.00 41.30
N ARG A 20 -4.77 -69.59 41.36
CA ARG A 20 -5.75 -69.55 40.26
C ARG A 20 -6.36 -68.16 40.05
N LYS A 21 -6.68 -67.41 41.13
CA LYS A 21 -7.17 -66.03 41.02
C LYS A 21 -6.08 -65.07 40.50
N ALA A 22 -4.84 -65.25 40.93
CA ALA A 22 -3.69 -64.45 40.49
C ALA A 22 -3.41 -64.61 38.98
N ARG A 23 -3.61 -65.81 38.43
CA ARG A 23 -3.45 -66.08 36.98
C ARG A 23 -4.49 -65.35 36.13
N ARG A 24 -5.74 -65.24 36.61
CA ARG A 24 -6.79 -64.42 35.96
C ARG A 24 -6.50 -62.93 36.03
N LYS A 25 -5.95 -62.43 37.16
CA LYS A 25 -5.57 -61.03 37.30
C LYS A 25 -4.45 -60.62 36.33
N ARG A 26 -3.53 -61.54 36.00
CA ARG A 26 -2.44 -61.29 35.03
C ARG A 26 -2.86 -61.38 33.56
N SER A 27 -3.88 -62.17 33.23
CA SER A 27 -4.36 -62.34 31.84
C SER A 27 -5.51 -61.39 31.46
N GLY A 28 -6.16 -60.76 32.44
CA GLY A 28 -7.30 -59.84 32.23
C GLY A 28 -6.94 -58.36 32.15
N SER A 29 -5.66 -57.99 32.26
CA SER A 29 -5.21 -56.60 32.26
C SER A 29 -4.12 -56.37 31.22
N LYS A 30 -4.55 -56.08 29.99
CA LYS A 30 -3.94 -55.14 29.01
C LYS A 30 -4.39 -55.46 27.57
N ARG A 31 -5.72 -55.46 27.36
CA ARG A 31 -6.27 -54.84 26.15
C ARG A 31 -6.86 -53.49 26.59
N MET A 32 -5.97 -52.57 26.94
CA MET A 32 -6.31 -51.16 27.06
C MET A 32 -5.89 -50.53 25.74
N ARG A 33 -6.87 -50.14 24.93
CA ARG A 33 -6.70 -49.16 23.86
C ARG A 33 -6.29 -47.86 24.54
N GLU A 34 -5.00 -47.68 24.81
CA GLU A 34 -4.45 -46.34 24.92
C GLU A 34 -4.46 -45.78 23.50
N SER A 35 -5.42 -44.90 23.20
CA SER A 35 -5.37 -44.07 22.02
C SER A 35 -4.14 -43.19 22.17
N LYS A 36 -3.03 -43.67 21.61
CA LYS A 36 -1.76 -42.96 21.59
C LYS A 36 -1.95 -41.79 20.62
N SER A 37 -2.50 -40.70 21.15
CA SER A 37 -2.55 -39.39 20.52
C SER A 37 -1.12 -38.96 20.27
N TRP A 38 -0.61 -39.32 19.11
CA TRP A 38 0.65 -38.84 18.57
C TRP A 38 0.42 -37.40 18.11
N ILE A 39 0.28 -36.51 19.07
CA ILE A 39 0.53 -35.09 18.88
C ILE A 39 1.80 -34.83 19.70
N PRO A 40 2.95 -34.60 19.05
CA PRO A 40 4.11 -34.11 19.77
C PRO A 40 3.68 -32.81 20.44
N GLN A 41 3.91 -32.73 21.75
CA GLN A 41 3.77 -31.50 22.50
C GLN A 41 4.92 -30.59 22.07
N ILE A 42 4.73 -29.95 20.92
CA ILE A 42 5.54 -28.84 20.46
C ILE A 42 5.22 -27.71 21.43
N THR A 43 6.16 -27.50 22.33
CA THR A 43 6.22 -26.42 23.29
C THR A 43 5.91 -25.09 22.61
N SER A 44 4.80 -24.46 23.01
CA SER A 44 4.31 -23.18 22.49
C SER A 44 5.21 -21.98 22.82
N GLN A 45 6.41 -22.18 23.37
CA GLN A 45 7.31 -21.09 23.75
C GLN A 45 8.22 -20.57 22.62
N LYS A 46 8.16 -21.14 21.41
CA LYS A 46 8.96 -20.66 20.26
C LYS A 46 8.17 -20.41 18.97
N LEU A 47 6.84 -20.53 18.96
CA LEU A 47 6.02 -20.26 17.77
C LEU A 47 5.39 -18.86 17.75
N ASP A 48 5.22 -18.21 18.90
CA ASP A 48 4.67 -16.84 18.98
C ASP A 48 5.65 -15.78 18.46
N SER A 49 6.96 -16.06 18.47
CA SER A 49 7.98 -15.15 17.92
C SER A 49 8.20 -15.30 16.41
N LEU A 50 7.79 -16.41 15.80
CA LEU A 50 7.97 -16.66 14.37
C LEU A 50 6.72 -16.31 13.54
N LEU A 51 5.50 -16.50 14.07
CA LEU A 51 4.32 -15.96 13.39
C LEU A 51 4.29 -14.44 13.47
N GLY A 52 4.52 -13.84 14.65
CA GLY A 52 4.46 -12.37 14.80
C GLY A 52 5.47 -11.60 13.95
N THR A 53 6.67 -12.15 13.70
CA THR A 53 7.73 -11.50 12.92
C THR A 53 7.54 -11.59 11.41
N VAL A 54 6.94 -12.68 10.90
CA VAL A 54 6.63 -12.80 9.47
C VAL A 54 5.40 -11.97 9.11
N PHE A 55 4.39 -11.91 10.00
CA PHE A 55 3.26 -11.00 9.82
C PHE A 55 3.67 -9.53 9.94
N SER A 56 4.58 -9.18 10.85
CA SER A 56 5.12 -7.82 10.92
C SER A 56 6.01 -7.50 9.70
N ALA A 57 6.82 -8.43 9.21
CA ALA A 57 7.61 -8.25 8.00
C ALA A 57 6.73 -8.11 6.74
N ALA A 58 5.67 -8.90 6.63
CA ALA A 58 4.70 -8.79 5.53
C ALA A 58 3.90 -7.49 5.60
N LEU A 59 3.53 -7.02 6.80
CA LEU A 59 2.90 -5.71 7.01
C LEU A 59 3.86 -4.58 6.64
N VAL A 60 5.13 -4.67 7.04
CA VAL A 60 6.17 -3.69 6.66
C VAL A 60 6.38 -3.69 5.15
N LEU A 61 6.47 -4.85 4.51
CA LEU A 61 6.55 -4.95 3.05
C LEU A 61 5.30 -4.42 2.36
N ALA A 62 4.11 -4.64 2.91
CA ALA A 62 2.87 -4.10 2.37
C ALA A 62 2.81 -2.58 2.54
N ILE A 63 3.26 -2.02 3.66
CA ILE A 63 3.36 -0.57 3.88
C ILE A 63 4.40 0.03 2.95
N ILE A 64 5.57 -0.60 2.77
CA ILE A 64 6.60 -0.18 1.83
C ILE A 64 6.08 -0.26 0.40
N ALA A 65 5.45 -1.37 -0.01
CA ALA A 65 4.88 -1.53 -1.34
C ALA A 65 3.74 -0.54 -1.58
N THR A 66 2.92 -0.26 -0.57
CA THR A 66 1.86 0.75 -0.64
C THR A 66 2.47 2.15 -0.74
N ALA A 67 3.49 2.48 0.04
CA ALA A 67 4.21 3.74 -0.06
C ALA A 67 4.87 3.90 -1.43
N VAL A 68 5.54 2.85 -1.94
CA VAL A 68 6.13 2.81 -3.29
C VAL A 68 5.05 2.94 -4.37
N TYR A 69 3.90 2.29 -4.22
CA TYR A 69 2.77 2.43 -5.12
C TYR A 69 2.18 3.84 -5.10
N LEU A 70 2.09 4.47 -3.92
CA LEU A 70 1.64 5.85 -3.77
C LEU A 70 2.63 6.83 -4.39
N ILE A 71 3.94 6.63 -4.18
CA ILE A 71 5.02 7.45 -4.77
C ILE A 71 5.06 7.27 -6.29
N ALA A 72 4.95 6.04 -6.79
CA ALA A 72 4.90 5.76 -8.22
C ALA A 72 3.64 6.31 -8.90
N ARG A 73 2.54 6.44 -8.14
CA ARG A 73 1.29 7.06 -8.60
C ARG A 73 1.35 8.59 -8.55
N SER A 74 2.08 9.17 -7.61
CA SER A 74 2.41 10.60 -7.61
C SER A 74 3.52 10.85 -8.63
N GLY A 75 3.16 10.80 -9.91
CA GLY A 75 4.03 11.27 -10.97
C GLY A 75 4.26 12.77 -10.82
N GLU A 76 5.16 13.16 -9.92
CA GLU A 76 5.80 14.47 -9.95
C GLU A 76 6.74 14.44 -11.15
N VAL A 77 6.17 14.75 -12.32
CA VAL A 77 6.97 15.15 -13.47
C VAL A 77 7.57 16.49 -13.07
N THR A 78 8.81 16.47 -12.57
CA THR A 78 9.63 17.68 -12.46
C THR A 78 9.92 18.11 -13.89
N SER A 79 8.95 18.76 -14.51
CA SER A 79 9.12 19.28 -15.84
C SER A 79 10.14 20.41 -15.75
N PRO A 80 11.26 20.34 -16.48
CA PRO A 80 12.21 21.44 -16.52
C PRO A 80 11.64 22.66 -17.27
N TYR A 81 10.50 22.50 -17.95
CA TYR A 81 9.96 23.49 -18.88
C TYR A 81 9.11 24.56 -18.18
N ASN A 82 9.54 25.82 -18.29
CA ASN A 82 8.94 26.97 -17.61
C ASN A 82 8.78 28.17 -18.54
N VAL A 83 7.67 28.88 -18.40
CA VAL A 83 7.47 30.18 -19.05
C VAL A 83 7.23 31.24 -17.98
N HIS A 84 8.07 32.26 -17.97
CA HIS A 84 7.85 33.47 -17.18
C HIS A 84 7.02 34.46 -17.99
N VAL A 85 5.87 34.85 -17.44
CA VAL A 85 4.93 35.74 -18.11
C VAL A 85 4.71 36.98 -17.27
N ALA A 86 5.15 38.12 -17.80
CA ALA A 86 4.96 39.44 -17.22
C ALA A 86 4.04 40.30 -18.12
N SER A 87 3.37 41.30 -17.54
CA SER A 87 2.66 42.30 -18.31
C SER A 87 2.76 43.68 -17.69
N GLN A 88 2.58 44.71 -18.52
CA GLN A 88 2.47 46.09 -18.08
C GLN A 88 1.16 46.71 -18.59
N PRO A 89 0.22 47.09 -17.70
CA PRO A 89 0.21 46.87 -16.24
C PRO A 89 0.20 45.39 -15.80
N PRO A 90 0.61 45.10 -14.54
CA PRO A 90 0.57 43.75 -13.96
C PRO A 90 -0.86 43.32 -13.60
N GLY A 91 -1.05 42.03 -13.29
CA GLY A 91 -2.33 41.47 -12.85
C GLY A 91 -3.21 40.92 -13.97
N ALA A 92 -2.67 40.72 -15.17
CA ALA A 92 -3.40 40.13 -16.29
C ALA A 92 -3.50 38.61 -16.13
N ALA A 93 -4.66 38.03 -16.39
CA ALA A 93 -4.87 36.58 -16.41
C ALA A 93 -4.07 35.95 -17.56
N ILE A 94 -3.41 34.83 -17.29
CA ILE A 94 -2.52 34.16 -18.25
C ILE A 94 -3.21 32.93 -18.85
N PHE A 95 -3.14 32.81 -20.18
CA PHE A 95 -3.65 31.69 -20.95
C PHE A 95 -2.51 31.04 -21.76
N ILE A 96 -2.49 29.71 -21.80
CA ILE A 96 -1.55 28.92 -22.61
C ILE A 96 -2.37 27.99 -23.49
N ASP A 97 -2.16 28.04 -24.81
CA ASP A 97 -2.91 27.29 -25.82
C ASP A 97 -4.43 27.46 -25.67
N GLY A 98 -4.86 28.66 -25.25
CA GLY A 98 -6.25 28.99 -24.96
C GLY A 98 -6.79 28.49 -23.62
N ALA A 99 -6.03 27.70 -22.85
CA ALA A 99 -6.42 27.23 -21.53
C ALA A 99 -6.04 28.24 -20.43
N ALA A 100 -6.98 28.55 -19.54
CA ALA A 100 -6.74 29.41 -18.39
C ALA A 100 -5.81 28.73 -17.39
N THR A 101 -4.76 29.43 -16.94
CA THR A 101 -3.79 28.90 -15.97
C THR A 101 -4.15 29.20 -14.51
N GLU A 102 -5.25 29.94 -14.29
CA GLU A 102 -5.68 30.49 -12.99
C GLU A 102 -4.64 31.38 -12.29
N LYS A 103 -3.59 31.78 -13.02
CA LYS A 103 -2.53 32.68 -12.56
C LYS A 103 -2.63 34.03 -13.25
N THR A 104 -2.12 35.05 -12.58
CA THR A 104 -1.98 36.41 -13.11
C THR A 104 -0.51 36.80 -13.23
N THR A 105 -0.18 37.66 -14.17
CA THR A 105 1.17 38.26 -14.28
C THR A 105 1.51 39.04 -13.00
N ASP A 106 2.72 39.01 -12.45
CA ASP A 106 4.00 38.42 -12.91
C ASP A 106 4.19 36.98 -12.37
N ALA A 107 4.21 35.95 -13.23
CA ALA A 107 4.21 34.56 -12.78
C ALA A 107 4.99 33.57 -13.67
N TYR A 108 5.50 32.51 -13.04
CA TYR A 108 6.06 31.34 -13.71
C TYR A 108 5.00 30.26 -13.92
N ILE A 109 4.89 29.77 -15.16
CA ILE A 109 4.00 28.70 -15.57
C ILE A 109 4.82 27.47 -15.95
N HIS A 110 4.54 26.33 -15.31
CA HIS A 110 5.14 25.05 -15.62
C HIS A 110 4.33 24.35 -16.70
N VAL A 111 4.99 23.87 -17.76
CA VAL A 111 4.36 23.06 -18.81
C VAL A 111 4.93 21.65 -18.79
N LYS A 112 4.22 20.64 -19.31
CA LYS A 112 4.59 19.23 -19.10
C LYS A 112 5.67 18.71 -20.04
N SER A 113 5.84 19.31 -21.21
CA SER A 113 6.72 18.82 -22.28
C SER A 113 7.37 19.97 -23.06
N ALA A 114 8.46 19.67 -23.76
CA ALA A 114 8.97 20.54 -24.81
C ALA A 114 7.90 20.72 -25.92
N GLY A 115 7.95 21.86 -26.59
CA GLY A 115 7.03 22.20 -27.67
C GLY A 115 6.80 23.70 -27.80
N ASP A 116 6.02 24.05 -28.81
CA ASP A 116 5.53 25.40 -29.04
C ASP A 116 4.26 25.64 -28.23
N TYR A 117 4.26 26.73 -27.48
CA TYR A 117 3.13 27.19 -26.68
C TYR A 117 2.68 28.56 -27.14
N GLU A 118 1.37 28.73 -27.30
CA GLU A 118 0.77 30.03 -27.58
C GLU A 118 0.35 30.68 -26.26
N VAL A 119 1.04 31.74 -25.87
CA VAL A 119 0.74 32.47 -24.64
C VAL A 119 -0.05 33.73 -24.98
N SER A 120 -1.13 33.96 -24.25
CA SER A 120 -1.90 35.20 -24.31
C SER A 120 -2.26 35.67 -22.90
N VAL A 121 -2.54 36.97 -22.77
CA VAL A 121 -2.93 37.57 -21.48
C VAL A 121 -4.20 38.39 -21.64
N HIS A 122 -5.01 38.43 -20.59
CA HIS A 122 -6.24 39.20 -20.56
C HIS A 122 -6.32 40.04 -19.29
N LEU A 123 -6.60 41.33 -19.45
CA LEU A 123 -6.88 42.25 -18.35
C LEU A 123 -8.12 43.09 -18.72
N PRO A 124 -9.17 43.13 -17.88
CA PRO A 124 -10.38 43.88 -18.19
C PRO A 124 -10.08 45.36 -18.49
N GLY A 125 -10.63 45.88 -19.59
CA GLY A 125 -10.38 47.26 -20.03
C GLY A 125 -9.04 47.48 -20.75
N TYR A 126 -8.26 46.42 -21.00
CA TYR A 126 -7.00 46.50 -21.72
C TYR A 126 -6.93 45.50 -22.89
N ARG A 127 -6.14 45.85 -23.91
CA ARG A 127 -5.79 45.00 -25.04
C ARG A 127 -4.28 44.75 -25.06
N ALA A 128 -3.90 43.48 -25.19
CA ALA A 128 -2.52 43.08 -25.42
C ALA A 128 -2.11 43.27 -26.89
N ILE A 129 -0.93 43.86 -27.09
CA ILE A 129 -0.29 43.98 -28.41
C ILE A 129 1.17 43.50 -28.28
N PRO A 130 1.55 42.38 -28.91
CA PRO A 130 0.71 41.47 -29.68
C PRO A 130 -0.32 40.75 -28.79
N SER A 131 -1.39 40.21 -29.40
CA SER A 131 -2.45 39.50 -28.67
C SER A 131 -1.99 38.11 -28.18
N GLU A 132 -1.07 37.49 -28.89
CA GLU A 132 -0.47 36.20 -28.58
C GLU A 132 1.04 36.23 -28.87
N ILE A 133 1.82 35.46 -28.11
CA ILE A 133 3.25 35.24 -28.33
C ILE A 133 3.50 33.74 -28.36
N ARG A 134 4.16 33.26 -29.41
CA ARG A 134 4.61 31.87 -29.50
C ARG A 134 5.95 31.68 -28.80
N VAL A 135 6.00 30.68 -27.94
CA VAL A 135 7.15 30.32 -27.13
C VAL A 135 7.53 28.88 -27.44
N ASP A 136 8.67 28.70 -28.10
CA ASP A 136 9.31 27.38 -28.24
C ASP A 136 10.11 27.08 -26.97
N LEU A 137 9.85 25.91 -26.37
CA LEU A 137 10.61 25.34 -25.27
C LEU A 137 11.20 24.00 -25.69
N ASN A 138 12.50 23.84 -25.48
CA ASN A 138 13.22 22.62 -25.82
C ASN A 138 14.27 22.29 -24.74
N ASP A 139 15.00 21.19 -24.91
CA ASP A 139 15.97 20.74 -23.90
C ASP A 139 17.17 21.68 -23.74
N VAL A 140 17.44 22.54 -24.72
CA VAL A 140 18.50 23.56 -24.68
C VAL A 140 18.02 24.82 -23.98
N GLU A 141 16.80 25.24 -24.28
CA GLU A 141 16.12 26.41 -23.71
C GLU A 141 14.83 25.99 -23.00
N PRO A 142 14.92 25.34 -21.83
CA PRO A 142 13.74 24.86 -21.13
C PRO A 142 12.97 26.00 -20.44
N THR A 143 13.56 27.20 -20.33
CA THR A 143 12.90 28.34 -19.68
C THR A 143 12.95 29.58 -20.57
N ARG A 144 11.80 30.21 -20.77
CA ARG A 144 11.68 31.46 -21.55
C ARG A 144 10.93 32.53 -20.77
N SER A 145 11.30 33.78 -20.97
CA SER A 145 10.63 34.94 -20.37
C SER A 145 10.01 35.81 -21.47
N ILE A 146 8.75 36.19 -21.29
CA ILE A 146 8.01 37.04 -22.20
C ILE A 146 7.31 38.17 -21.42
N VAL A 147 7.16 39.32 -22.08
CA VAL A 147 6.55 40.52 -21.51
C VAL A 147 5.48 41.03 -22.46
N PHE A 148 4.26 41.21 -21.96
CA PHE A 148 3.16 41.80 -22.70
C PHE A 148 2.98 43.28 -22.39
N SER A 149 2.81 44.08 -23.44
CA SER A 149 2.39 45.47 -23.34
C SER A 149 0.87 45.55 -23.49
N LEU A 150 0.20 46.09 -22.48
CA LEU A 150 -1.25 46.23 -22.45
C LEU A 150 -1.63 47.70 -22.60
N TYR A 151 -2.58 47.97 -23.49
CA TYR A 151 -3.07 49.31 -23.77
C TYR A 151 -4.54 49.44 -23.32
N PRO A 152 -4.92 50.52 -22.63
CA PRO A 152 -6.32 50.76 -22.28
C PRO A 152 -7.18 50.75 -23.53
N GLN A 153 -8.31 50.06 -23.48
CA GLN A 153 -9.35 50.18 -24.49
C GLN A 153 -10.37 51.19 -24.00
N GLU A 154 -10.67 52.18 -24.85
CA GLU A 154 -11.83 53.03 -24.59
C GLU A 154 -13.09 52.14 -24.59
N PRO A 155 -14.00 52.33 -23.62
CA PRO A 155 -15.26 51.62 -23.61
C PRO A 155 -15.99 51.94 -24.92
N SER A 156 -16.42 50.91 -25.64
CA SER A 156 -17.32 51.10 -26.77
C SER A 156 -18.62 51.70 -26.24
N GLU A 157 -18.90 52.97 -26.58
CA GLU A 157 -20.17 53.66 -26.31
C GLU A 157 -21.38 52.90 -26.90
#